data_AF-A0A538QPR1-F1
#
_entry.id   AF-A0A538QPR1-F1
#
_cell.length_a   1.000
_cell.length_b   1.000
_cell.length_c   1.000
_cell.angle_alpha   90.00
_cell.angle_beta   90.00
_cell.angle_gamma   90.00
#
_symmetry.space_group_name_H-M   'P 1'
#
loop_
_entity.id
_entity.type
_entity.pdbx_description
1 polymer ?
#
loop_
_entity_poly.entity_id
_entity_poly.type
_entity_poly.pdbx_seq_one_letter_code
_entity_poly.pdbx_strand_id
1 'polypeptide(L)'
;MKILSVVGARPNFVKIGPLLQEMGERPQIERVLVHTGQHYDPRMSDGFFEALAIPAPDVNLGVGSGSHAWQTAEVMKRLEPV
;
A
#
# COMPACT_ATOMS: atom_id res chain seq x y z
N MET A 1 10.04 8.65 -13.87
CA MET A 1 9.41 9.32 -12.71
C MET A 1 9.01 8.25 -11.72
N LYS A 2 9.44 8.35 -10.47
CA LYS A 2 9.10 7.37 -9.43
C LYS A 2 7.87 7.83 -8.67
N ILE A 3 6.87 6.96 -8.52
CA ILE A 3 5.63 7.24 -7.79
C ILE A 3 5.48 6.21 -6.67
N LEU A 4 5.50 6.69 -5.43
CA LEU A 4 5.15 5.90 -4.25
C LEU A 4 3.64 6.04 -3.98
N SER A 5 2.93 4.92 -4.02
CA SER A 5 1.52 4.82 -3.66
C SER A 5 1.41 4.19 -2.27
N VAL A 6 1.14 5.01 -1.24
CA VAL A 6 1.03 4.55 0.15
C VAL A 6 -0.42 4.24 0.49
N VAL A 7 -0.70 3.01 0.94
CA VAL A 7 -2.05 2.51 1.25
C VAL A 7 -2.08 1.84 2.62
N GLY A 8 -3.18 1.98 3.36
CA GLY A 8 -3.30 1.40 4.71
C GLY A 8 -4.67 0.88 5.12
N ALA A 9 -5.70 1.12 4.31
CA ALA A 9 -7.06 0.66 4.59
C ALA A 9 -7.77 0.18 3.32
N ARG A 10 -8.81 -0.64 3.51
CA ARG A 10 -9.63 -1.20 2.42
C ARG A 10 -10.13 -0.16 1.39
N PRO A 11 -10.59 1.06 1.76
CA PRO A 11 -10.96 2.08 0.79
C PRO A 11 -9.82 2.54 -0.13
N ASN A 12 -8.56 2.39 0.29
CA ASN A 12 -7.42 2.71 -0.56
C ASN A 12 -7.22 1.64 -1.64
N PHE A 13 -7.43 0.36 -1.32
CA PHE A 13 -7.20 -0.75 -2.27
C PHE A 13 -8.11 -0.64 -3.49
N VAL A 14 -9.42 -0.40 -3.28
CA VAL A 14 -10.39 -0.21 -4.37
C VAL A 14 -9.99 0.94 -5.30
N LYS A 15 -9.37 1.99 -4.76
CA LYS A 15 -8.94 3.17 -5.52
C LYS A 15 -7.62 2.96 -6.24
N ILE A 16 -6.70 2.19 -5.66
CA ILE A 16 -5.33 2.07 -6.18
C ILE A 16 -5.21 1.06 -7.31
N GLY A 17 -6.06 0.02 -7.36
CA GLY A 17 -6.01 -1.02 -8.39
C GLY A 17 -5.99 -0.47 -9.82
N PRO A 18 -6.99 0.33 -10.24
CA PRO A 18 -7.00 0.93 -11.58
C PRO A 18 -5.78 1.82 -11.88
N LEU A 19 -5.26 2.54 -10.88
CA LEU A 19 -4.08 3.37 -11.04
C LEU A 19 -2.81 2.53 -11.24
N LEU A 20 -2.64 1.42 -10.51
CA LEU A 20 -1.48 0.54 -10.66
C LEU A 20 -1.45 -0.14 -12.03
N GLN A 21 -2.62 -0.52 -12.55
CA GLN A 21 -2.75 -1.06 -13.89
C GLN A 21 -2.29 -0.04 -14.93
N GLU A 22 -2.83 1.18 -14.89
CA GLU A 22 -2.47 2.25 -15.83
C GLU A 22 -1.00 2.68 -15.70
N MET A 23 -0.43 2.69 -14.49
CA MET A 23 0.99 2.97 -14.29
C MET A 23 1.88 1.85 -14.84
N GLY A 24 1.43 0.60 -14.83
CA GLY A 24 2.15 -0.54 -15.38
C GLY A 24 2.36 -0.46 -16.90
N GLU A 25 1.42 0.17 -17.61
CA GLU A 25 1.49 0.37 -19.07
C GLU A 25 2.39 1.56 -19.47
N ARG A 26 3.00 2.26 -18.50
CA ARG A 26 3.77 3.50 -18.73
C ARG A 26 5.25 3.28 -18.36
N PRO A 27 6.13 2.98 -19.34
CA PRO A 27 7.55 2.68 -19.08
C PRO A 27 8.32 3.81 -18.37
N GLN A 28 7.86 5.06 -18.51
CA GLN A 28 8.43 6.22 -17.84
C GLN A 28 8.05 6.34 -16.35
N ILE A 29 7.16 5.48 -15.84
CA ILE A 29 6.71 5.46 -14.45
C ILE A 29 7.30 4.23 -13.74
N GLU A 30 8.11 4.48 -12.71
CA GLU A 30 8.48 3.46 -11.73
C GLU A 30 7.43 3.50 -10.62
N ARG A 31 6.51 2.54 -10.62
CA ARG A 31 5.47 2.42 -9.57
C ARG A 31 6.03 1.65 -8.37
N VAL A 32 5.80 2.18 -7.17
CA VAL A 32 6.09 1.49 -5.90
C VAL A 32 4.84 1.50 -5.03
N LEU A 33 4.31 0.33 -4.72
CA LEU A 33 3.17 0.14 -3.82
C LEU A 33 3.68 -0.10 -2.39
N VAL A 34 3.36 0.83 -1.49
CA VAL A 34 3.73 0.75 -0.07
C VAL A 34 2.48 0.49 0.75
N HIS A 35 2.46 -0.61 1.50
CA HIS A 35 1.41 -0.93 2.45
C HIS A 35 1.84 -0.53 3.87
N THR A 36 1.02 0.21 4.63
CA THR A 36 1.40 0.67 5.98
C THR A 36 1.46 -0.47 7.00
N GLY A 37 0.83 -1.61 6.71
CA GLY A 37 0.77 -2.77 7.61
C GLY A 37 -0.30 -2.63 8.70
N GLN A 38 -1.16 -1.62 8.61
CA GLN A 38 -2.37 -1.53 9.41
C GLN A 38 -3.41 -2.51 8.82
N HIS A 39 -4.17 -3.21 9.68
CA HIS A 39 -5.23 -4.13 9.25
C HIS A 39 -4.81 -5.25 8.27
N TYR A 40 -3.52 -5.60 8.21
CA TYR A 40 -3.04 -6.75 7.44
C TYR A 40 -3.38 -8.05 8.18
N ASP A 41 -4.64 -8.47 8.17
CA ASP A 41 -4.97 -9.88 8.34
C ASP A 41 -4.87 -10.50 6.93
N PRO A 42 -3.88 -11.36 6.65
CA PRO A 42 -3.70 -12.00 5.35
C PRO A 42 -4.98 -12.65 4.84
N ARG A 43 -5.80 -13.21 5.74
CA ARG A 43 -7.07 -13.85 5.41
C ARG A 43 -8.13 -12.87 4.92
N MET A 44 -8.01 -11.59 5.27
CA MET A 44 -8.93 -10.53 4.87
C MET A 44 -8.35 -9.68 3.74
N SER A 45 -7.04 -9.45 3.66
CA SER A 45 -6.39 -8.64 2.61
C SER A 45 -6.19 -9.40 1.31
N ASP A 46 -5.77 -10.66 1.36
CA ASP A 46 -5.25 -11.33 0.16
C ASP A 46 -6.36 -11.59 -0.87
N GLY A 47 -7.56 -11.92 -0.41
CA GLY A 47 -8.75 -12.03 -1.26
C GLY A 47 -9.17 -10.71 -1.92
N PHE A 48 -8.89 -9.55 -1.32
CA PHE A 48 -9.14 -8.25 -1.97
C PHE A 48 -8.10 -7.91 -3.01
N PHE A 49 -6.83 -8.22 -2.74
CA PHE A 49 -5.75 -7.98 -3.70
C PHE A 49 -5.98 -8.82 -4.96
N GLU A 50 -6.32 -10.10 -4.79
CA GLU A 50 -6.66 -10.98 -5.89
C GLU A 50 -7.92 -10.51 -6.64
N ALA A 51 -9.02 -10.21 -5.92
CA ALA A 51 -10.27 -9.77 -6.54
C ALA A 51 -10.17 -8.42 -7.29
N LEU A 52 -9.26 -7.55 -6.86
CA LEU A 52 -9.03 -6.23 -7.47
C LEU A 52 -7.84 -6.22 -8.43
N ALA A 53 -7.22 -7.38 -8.70
CA ALA A 53 -6.00 -7.52 -9.50
C ALA A 53 -4.86 -6.57 -9.03
N ILE A 54 -4.77 -6.33 -7.72
CA ILE A 54 -3.72 -5.53 -7.10
C ILE A 54 -2.53 -6.46 -6.83
N PRO A 55 -1.32 -6.14 -7.33
CA PRO A 55 -0.13 -6.91 -7.02
C PRO A 55 0.21 -6.83 -5.52
N ALA A 56 1.00 -7.78 -5.03
CA ALA A 56 1.57 -7.68 -3.69
C ALA A 56 2.33 -6.33 -3.53
N PRO A 57 2.28 -5.72 -2.33
CA PRO A 57 3.00 -4.48 -2.11
C PRO A 57 4.52 -4.70 -2.23
N ASP A 58 5.20 -3.75 -2.87
CA ASP A 58 6.65 -3.73 -3.00
C ASP A 58 7.31 -3.54 -1.63
N VAL A 59 6.64 -2.79 -0.73
CA VAL A 59 7.08 -2.55 0.64
C VAL A 59 5.90 -2.68 1.60
N ASN A 60 6.09 -3.41 2.71
CA ASN A 60 5.14 -3.42 3.83
C ASN A 60 5.82 -2.83 5.08
N LEU A 61 5.32 -1.70 5.58
CA LEU A 61 5.89 -1.00 6.73
C LEU A 61 5.62 -1.73 8.06
N GLY A 62 4.66 -2.65 8.11
CA GLY A 62 4.39 -3.47 9.29
C GLY A 62 3.96 -2.70 10.54
N VAL A 63 3.31 -1.53 10.41
CA VAL A 63 2.99 -0.64 11.55
C VAL A 63 2.03 -1.28 12.56
N GLY A 64 1.08 -2.09 12.09
CA GLY A 64 0.10 -2.74 12.97
C GLY A 64 -0.94 -1.79 13.57
N SER A 65 -1.59 -2.24 14.64
CA SER A 65 -2.68 -1.51 15.33
C SER A 65 -2.15 -0.69 16.51
N GLY A 66 -2.74 0.47 16.76
CA GLY A 66 -2.37 1.35 17.87
C GLY A 66 -3.30 2.55 17.98
N SER A 67 -2.96 3.53 18.83
CA SER A 67 -3.66 4.82 18.80
C SER A 67 -3.35 5.56 17.51
N HIS A 68 -4.23 6.45 17.07
CA HIS A 68 -4.06 7.20 15.83
C HIS A 68 -2.70 7.94 15.78
N ALA A 69 -2.35 8.66 16.85
CA ALA A 69 -1.08 9.39 16.92
C ALA A 69 0.14 8.46 16.81
N TRP A 70 0.09 7.31 17.48
CA TRP A 70 1.18 6.33 17.44
C TRP A 70 1.33 5.73 16.04
N GLN A 71 0.22 5.32 15.40
CA GLN A 71 0.25 4.77 14.05
C GLN A 71 0.77 5.78 13.04
N THR A 72 0.33 7.04 13.12
CA THR A 72 0.84 8.11 12.25
C THR A 72 2.34 8.30 12.42
N ALA A 73 2.84 8.36 13.66
CA ALA A 73 4.27 8.51 13.93
C ALA A 73 5.10 7.34 13.37
N GLU A 74 4.62 6.11 13.54
CA GLU A 74 5.30 4.91 13.04
C GLU A 74 5.27 4.82 11.51
N VAL A 75 4.17 5.21 10.85
CA VAL A 75 4.12 5.32 9.38
C VAL A 75 5.18 6.30 8.89
N MET A 76 5.24 7.50 9.46
CA MET A 76 6.22 8.52 9.04
C MET A 76 7.65 8.03 9.20
N LYS A 77 7.98 7.46 10.37
CA LYS A 77 9.32 6.95 10.67
C LYS A 77 9.76 5.83 9.71
N ARG A 78 8.84 4.91 9.36
CA ARG A 78 9.17 3.75 8.52
C ARG A 78 9.08 4.04 7.03
N LEU A 79 8.36 5.09 6.64
CA LEU A 79 8.30 5.56 5.26
C LEU A 79 9.56 6.34 4.86
N GLU A 80 10.20 7.06 5.78
CA GLU A 80 11.41 7.86 5.51
C GLU A 80 12.54 7.13 4.73
N PRO A 81 12.90 5.86 5.04
CA PRO A 81 13.97 5.16 4.31
C PRO A 81 13.53 4.50 2.99
N VAL A 82 12.28 4.67 2.54
CA VAL A 82 11.70 4.01 1.35
C VAL A 82 11.89 4.85 0.09
#